data_AF-A0A1E1XAS4-F1
#
_entry.id   AF-A0A1E1XAS4-F1
#
_cell.length_a   1.000
_cell.length_b   1.000
_cell.length_c   1.000
_cell.angle_alpha   90.00
_cell.angle_beta   90.00
_cell.angle_gamma   90.00
#
_symmetry.space_group_name_H-M   'P 1'
#
loop_
_entity.id
_entity.type
_entity.pdbx_description
1 polymer ?
#
loop_
_entity_poly.entity_id
_entity_poly.type
_entity_poly.pdbx_seq_one_letter_code
_entity_poly.pdbx_strand_id
1 'polypeptide(L)'
;MASGLRLGNKVIEGKTKIVYELPDQPGNVVLVSKDRITAGDGARAHDLQGKAAISNATAASIFTLLNNAGVKTHFVRKQDDKSFVARNCAMVPIEWVTRRIATGSFLKRNPGVNEGYRFSPPKLETFFKDDANHDPQWSTEQLIAAKLQCGGVTIGAEEVQIMLRTTRTVFEILERAWASLNCSLIDMKVEYGVDLQTGEILLADIIDSDSWRLWPSGDKRLMVDKQVYRNLTEVTAEALETVKRNFAWVAEQIEKLSPKPKAQVAVVMGSPSDKEHCEKIKKACEKLGVPCELRVASAHKNTDQALDLIAEYEGEGIPTVFVSVAGRSNGLGPVTSGNTVYPVINCPPVSGEWGAHDVWSSLRLPSGLGCTTVIFPEAAALAAAQILAMSDHVIWAKLRASQLNTWVSLKLADKKIKKEQKA
;
A
#
# COMPACT_ATOMS: atom_id res chain seq x y z
N MET A 1 -8.08 -3.88 -32.96
CA MET A 1 -7.94 -2.41 -32.90
C MET A 1 -8.45 -1.93 -31.56
N ALA A 2 -7.57 -1.77 -30.56
CA ALA A 2 -7.96 -1.18 -29.28
C ALA A 2 -8.06 0.34 -29.45
N SER A 3 -9.19 0.92 -29.04
CA SER A 3 -9.61 2.30 -29.27
C SER A 3 -8.52 3.33 -29.00
N GLY A 4 -8.06 4.02 -30.04
CA GLY A 4 -7.18 5.17 -29.90
C GLY A 4 -7.90 6.29 -29.15
N LEU A 5 -7.41 6.67 -27.97
CA LEU A 5 -7.91 7.85 -27.27
C LEU A 5 -7.67 9.08 -28.15
N ARG A 6 -8.68 9.94 -28.28
CA ARG A 6 -8.49 11.26 -28.88
C ARG A 6 -7.68 12.11 -27.90
N LEU A 7 -6.45 12.45 -28.29
CA LEU A 7 -5.61 13.35 -27.51
C LEU A 7 -6.06 14.80 -27.74
N GLY A 8 -6.20 15.54 -26.64
CA GLY A 8 -6.40 16.99 -26.64
C GLY A 8 -5.08 17.73 -26.61
N ASN A 9 -5.07 18.93 -26.02
CA ASN A 9 -3.87 19.75 -25.95
C ASN A 9 -2.80 19.11 -25.05
N LYS A 10 -1.54 19.44 -25.34
CA LYS A 10 -0.41 19.09 -24.47
C LYS A 10 -0.47 19.98 -23.22
N VAL A 11 -0.65 19.37 -22.06
CA VAL A 11 -0.72 20.06 -20.76
C VAL A 11 0.69 20.42 -20.28
N ILE A 12 1.58 19.44 -20.27
CA ILE A 12 2.97 19.62 -19.83
C ILE A 12 3.88 18.58 -20.49
N GLU A 13 5.12 18.96 -20.74
CA GLU A 13 6.17 18.07 -21.21
C GLU A 13 7.37 18.12 -20.26
N GLY A 14 7.68 16.97 -19.65
CA GLY A 14 8.85 16.80 -18.80
C GLY A 14 9.99 16.08 -19.52
N LYS A 15 11.07 15.80 -18.79
CA LYS A 15 12.26 15.10 -19.31
C LYS A 15 11.93 13.70 -19.83
N THR A 16 11.05 12.96 -19.15
CA THR A 16 10.76 11.54 -19.42
C THR A 16 9.29 11.23 -19.77
N LYS A 17 8.40 12.23 -19.78
CA LYS A 17 6.97 12.03 -20.04
C LYS A 17 6.31 13.27 -20.64
N ILE A 18 5.18 13.07 -21.31
CA ILE A 18 4.29 14.13 -21.80
C ILE A 18 2.88 13.86 -21.26
N VAL A 19 2.16 14.91 -20.88
CA VAL A 19 0.76 14.82 -20.43
C VAL A 19 -0.15 15.49 -21.45
N TYR A 20 -1.18 14.79 -21.88
CA TYR A 20 -2.20 15.30 -22.80
C TYR A 20 -3.57 15.31 -22.13
N GLU A 21 -4.39 16.29 -22.48
CA GLU A 21 -5.81 16.29 -22.15
C GLU A 21 -6.54 15.13 -22.84
N LEU A 22 -7.61 14.66 -22.20
CA LEU A 22 -8.56 13.73 -22.81
C LEU A 22 -9.93 14.43 -22.94
N PRO A 23 -10.24 15.06 -24.10
CA PRO A 23 -11.48 15.81 -24.29
C PRO A 23 -12.74 15.00 -24.01
N ASP A 24 -12.70 13.69 -24.33
CA ASP A 24 -13.83 12.78 -24.17
C ASP A 24 -13.95 12.22 -22.73
N GLN A 25 -13.02 12.55 -21.83
CA GLN A 25 -13.00 12.11 -20.42
C GLN A 25 -12.66 13.30 -19.50
N PRO A 26 -13.63 14.20 -19.24
CA PRO A 26 -13.40 15.38 -18.42
C PRO A 26 -12.80 15.05 -17.04
N GLY A 27 -11.75 15.79 -16.68
CA GLY A 27 -10.99 15.59 -15.44
C GLY A 27 -9.93 14.50 -15.47
N ASN A 28 -9.79 13.78 -16.59
CA ASN A 28 -8.68 12.85 -16.80
C ASN A 28 -7.69 13.40 -17.82
N VAL A 29 -6.46 12.91 -17.71
CA VAL A 29 -5.35 13.12 -18.63
C VAL A 29 -4.72 11.79 -18.99
N VAL A 30 -3.94 11.76 -20.07
CA VAL A 30 -3.08 10.62 -20.39
C VAL A 30 -1.62 11.03 -20.23
N LEU A 31 -0.86 10.20 -19.51
CA LEU A 31 0.58 10.33 -19.36
C LEU A 31 1.25 9.39 -20.34
N VAL A 32 2.08 9.93 -21.23
CA VAL A 32 2.83 9.19 -22.25
C VAL A 32 4.31 9.21 -21.87
N SER A 33 4.87 8.04 -21.60
CA SER A 33 6.29 7.88 -21.26
C SER A 33 7.17 8.04 -22.51
N LYS A 34 8.38 8.60 -22.34
CA LYS A 34 9.38 8.77 -23.40
C LYS A 34 10.51 7.75 -23.25
N ASP A 35 11.07 7.33 -24.39
CA ASP A 35 12.23 6.43 -24.47
C ASP A 35 13.53 7.17 -24.13
N ARG A 36 13.58 7.81 -22.96
CA ARG A 36 14.67 8.70 -22.54
C ARG A 36 15.05 8.47 -21.08
N ILE A 37 16.35 8.44 -20.80
CA ILE A 37 16.91 8.38 -19.44
C ILE A 37 17.74 9.62 -19.15
N THR A 38 17.63 10.17 -17.93
CA THR A 38 18.30 11.43 -17.54
C THR A 38 18.92 11.35 -16.14
N ALA A 39 20.01 12.05 -15.87
CA ALA A 39 20.61 12.19 -14.53
C ALA A 39 21.26 13.57 -14.35
N GLY A 40 21.42 14.00 -13.09
CA GLY A 40 22.00 15.32 -12.75
C GLY A 40 21.20 16.46 -13.35
N ASP A 41 19.92 16.55 -13.01
CA ASP A 41 18.99 17.59 -13.49
C ASP A 41 18.87 17.69 -15.02
N GLY A 42 19.21 16.62 -15.72
CA GLY A 42 19.15 16.56 -17.19
C GLY A 42 20.49 16.84 -17.87
N ALA A 43 21.55 17.19 -17.12
CA ALA A 43 22.89 17.37 -17.67
C ALA A 43 23.42 16.12 -18.38
N ARG A 44 23.02 14.93 -17.90
CA ARG A 44 23.28 13.66 -18.58
C ARG A 44 21.98 13.07 -19.12
N ALA A 45 21.83 12.99 -20.44
CA ALA A 45 20.62 12.47 -21.07
C ALA A 45 20.95 11.59 -22.29
N HIS A 46 20.29 10.45 -22.40
CA HIS A 46 20.44 9.52 -23.53
C HIS A 46 19.07 8.95 -23.93
N ASP A 47 18.93 8.61 -25.21
CA ASP A 47 17.81 7.81 -25.68
C ASP A 47 17.99 6.36 -25.23
N LEU A 48 16.91 5.73 -24.81
CA LEU A 48 16.89 4.35 -24.36
C LEU A 48 15.62 3.67 -24.89
N GLN A 49 15.69 3.17 -26.11
CA GLN A 49 14.55 2.56 -26.79
C GLN A 49 13.95 1.42 -25.97
N GLY A 50 12.64 1.48 -25.74
CA GLY A 50 11.88 0.51 -24.95
C GLY A 50 11.70 0.91 -23.48
N LYS A 51 12.47 1.90 -22.97
CA LYS A 51 12.31 2.39 -21.59
C LYS A 51 10.90 2.91 -21.34
N ALA A 52 10.27 3.57 -22.31
CA ALA A 52 8.92 4.10 -22.15
C ALA A 52 7.93 3.00 -21.75
N ALA A 53 8.00 1.85 -22.43
CA ALA A 53 7.12 0.73 -22.17
C ALA A 53 7.39 0.10 -20.80
N ILE A 54 8.68 -0.08 -20.47
CA ILE A 54 9.11 -0.64 -19.18
C ILE A 54 8.67 0.27 -18.01
N SER A 55 8.84 1.59 -18.16
CA SER A 55 8.49 2.58 -17.12
C SER A 55 6.99 2.64 -16.90
N ASN A 56 6.20 2.63 -17.99
CA ASN A 56 4.75 2.62 -17.92
C ASN A 56 4.21 1.30 -17.32
N ALA A 57 4.75 0.15 -17.70
CA ALA A 57 4.38 -1.14 -17.11
C ALA A 57 4.68 -1.17 -15.60
N THR A 58 5.87 -0.72 -15.21
CA THR A 58 6.29 -0.58 -13.81
C THR A 58 5.30 0.31 -13.03
N ALA A 59 5.03 1.51 -13.54
CA ALA A 59 4.15 2.48 -12.89
C ALA A 59 2.70 1.99 -12.78
N ALA A 60 2.15 1.43 -13.87
CA ALA A 60 0.78 0.92 -13.88
C ALA A 60 0.59 -0.20 -12.85
N SER A 61 1.56 -1.12 -12.74
CA SER A 61 1.48 -2.21 -11.77
C SER A 61 1.66 -1.73 -10.33
N ILE A 62 2.58 -0.79 -10.07
CA ILE A 62 2.75 -0.20 -8.73
C ILE A 62 1.51 0.59 -8.29
N PHE A 63 0.95 1.43 -9.16
CA PHE A 63 -0.27 2.15 -8.84
C PHE A 63 -1.48 1.21 -8.67
N THR A 64 -1.56 0.13 -9.45
CA THR A 64 -2.59 -0.89 -9.26
C THR A 64 -2.46 -1.57 -7.90
N LEU A 65 -1.24 -1.95 -7.49
CA LEU A 65 -0.96 -2.50 -6.16
C LEU A 65 -1.40 -1.53 -5.05
N LEU A 66 -1.01 -0.26 -5.15
CA LEU A 66 -1.33 0.77 -4.16
C LEU A 66 -2.84 1.07 -4.09
N ASN A 67 -3.52 1.16 -5.24
CA ASN A 67 -4.97 1.32 -5.31
C ASN A 67 -5.69 0.10 -4.69
N ASN A 68 -5.24 -1.11 -4.98
CA ASN A 68 -5.79 -2.34 -4.39
C ASN A 68 -5.57 -2.40 -2.88
N ALA A 69 -4.46 -1.88 -2.37
CA ALA A 69 -4.24 -1.71 -0.94
C ALA A 69 -5.18 -0.65 -0.32
N GLY A 70 -5.64 0.33 -1.11
CA GLY A 70 -6.53 1.40 -0.69
C GLY A 70 -5.84 2.76 -0.52
N VAL A 71 -4.61 2.91 -1.02
CA VAL A 71 -3.95 4.22 -1.12
C VAL A 71 -4.62 5.02 -2.24
N LYS A 72 -4.87 6.32 -1.98
CA LYS A 72 -5.44 7.23 -2.97
C LYS A 72 -4.36 7.69 -3.97
N THR A 73 -4.53 7.32 -5.23
CA THR A 73 -3.60 7.68 -6.31
C THR A 73 -4.35 8.33 -7.47
N HIS A 74 -3.62 9.07 -8.31
CA HIS A 74 -4.18 9.65 -9.53
C HIS A 74 -4.41 8.61 -10.65
N PHE A 75 -3.84 7.41 -10.54
CA PHE A 75 -3.91 6.39 -11.58
C PHE A 75 -5.33 5.83 -11.74
N VAL A 76 -5.83 5.83 -12.99
CA VAL A 76 -7.14 5.27 -13.34
C VAL A 76 -6.96 3.89 -13.96
N ARG A 77 -6.19 3.78 -15.06
CA ARG A 77 -5.92 2.52 -15.76
C ARG A 77 -4.74 2.62 -16.73
N LYS A 78 -4.11 1.48 -17.06
CA LYS A 78 -3.22 1.37 -18.23
C LYS A 78 -4.03 1.66 -19.51
N GLN A 79 -3.45 2.38 -20.45
CA GLN A 79 -4.06 2.66 -21.75
C GLN A 79 -3.43 1.81 -22.85
N ASP A 80 -2.11 1.88 -22.97
CA ASP A 80 -1.30 1.09 -23.90
C ASP A 80 0.07 0.82 -23.28
N ASP A 81 1.03 0.34 -24.06
CA ASP A 81 2.35 -0.01 -23.54
C ASP A 81 3.14 1.19 -23.04
N LYS A 82 2.95 2.39 -23.59
CA LYS A 82 3.71 3.59 -23.21
C LYS A 82 2.90 4.61 -22.42
N SER A 83 1.59 4.40 -22.28
CA SER A 83 0.70 5.36 -21.63
C SER A 83 -0.30 4.78 -20.63
N PHE A 84 -0.72 5.64 -19.68
CA PHE A 84 -1.79 5.37 -18.73
C PHE A 84 -2.69 6.60 -18.54
N VAL A 85 -3.95 6.35 -18.21
CA VAL A 85 -4.93 7.39 -17.87
C VAL A 85 -4.84 7.69 -16.38
N ALA A 86 -4.86 8.98 -16.04
CA ALA A 86 -4.85 9.46 -14.67
C ALA A 86 -5.82 10.64 -14.46
N ARG A 87 -6.18 10.88 -13.21
CA ARG A 87 -6.92 12.06 -12.76
C ARG A 87 -6.04 13.30 -12.92
N ASN A 88 -6.62 14.37 -13.45
CA ASN A 88 -5.90 15.62 -13.69
C ASN A 88 -5.64 16.33 -12.35
N CYS A 89 -4.36 16.49 -12.01
CA CYS A 89 -3.94 17.07 -10.74
C CYS A 89 -3.10 18.33 -10.93
N ALA A 90 -3.32 19.33 -10.08
CA ALA A 90 -2.33 20.39 -9.85
C ALA A 90 -1.21 19.83 -8.96
N MET A 91 -0.03 19.63 -9.53
CA MET A 91 1.12 19.06 -8.80
C MET A 91 1.60 19.99 -7.68
N VAL A 92 1.88 19.41 -6.52
CA VAL A 92 2.60 20.08 -5.43
C VAL A 92 4.10 19.99 -5.76
N PRO A 93 4.83 21.12 -5.88
CA PRO A 93 6.19 21.16 -6.41
C PRO A 93 7.25 20.68 -5.39
N ILE A 94 7.01 19.53 -4.75
CA ILE A 94 7.85 18.94 -3.70
C ILE A 94 8.12 17.48 -4.03
N GLU A 95 9.38 17.10 -3.94
CA GLU A 95 9.83 15.72 -3.94
C GLU A 95 9.80 15.17 -2.50
N TRP A 96 9.05 14.09 -2.28
CA TRP A 96 8.89 13.46 -0.97
C TRP A 96 9.72 12.20 -0.93
N VAL A 97 10.82 12.24 -0.18
CA VAL A 97 11.79 11.14 -0.11
C VAL A 97 11.63 10.37 1.19
N THR A 98 11.56 9.06 1.09
CA THR A 98 11.61 8.14 2.23
C THR A 98 12.85 7.28 2.19
N ARG A 99 13.50 7.04 3.32
CA ARG A 99 14.69 6.17 3.43
C ARG A 99 14.54 5.14 4.53
N ARG A 100 14.86 3.89 4.20
CA ARG A 100 15.16 2.85 5.19
C ARG A 100 16.63 2.78 5.53
N ILE A 101 17.50 2.90 4.53
CA ILE A 101 18.95 2.80 4.68
C ILE A 101 19.61 4.12 4.25
N ALA A 102 20.60 4.57 5.03
CA ALA A 102 21.41 5.73 4.68
C ALA A 102 22.33 5.40 3.51
N THR A 103 22.14 6.12 2.40
CA THR A 103 22.98 6.08 1.19
C THR A 103 22.80 7.39 0.41
N GLY A 104 23.51 7.54 -0.70
CA GLY A 104 23.32 8.64 -1.65
C GLY A 104 23.49 10.03 -1.02
N SER A 105 22.57 10.94 -1.35
CA SER A 105 22.66 12.35 -0.93
C SER A 105 22.52 12.55 0.58
N PHE A 106 21.95 11.59 1.30
CA PHE A 106 21.87 11.65 2.77
C PHE A 106 23.27 11.66 3.40
N LEU A 107 24.18 10.79 2.94
CA LEU A 107 25.54 10.69 3.47
C LEU A 107 26.35 11.97 3.21
N LYS A 108 26.13 12.61 2.05
CA LYS A 108 26.77 13.89 1.71
C LYS A 108 26.34 15.02 2.66
N ARG A 109 25.06 15.06 3.03
CA ARG A 109 24.51 16.07 3.97
C ARG A 109 24.81 15.75 5.44
N ASN A 110 25.16 14.51 5.76
CA ASN A 110 25.36 14.05 7.14
C ASN A 110 26.73 13.34 7.27
N PRO A 111 27.84 14.09 7.16
CA PRO A 111 29.18 13.51 7.33
C PRO A 111 29.31 12.85 8.71
N GLY A 112 29.93 11.66 8.74
CA GLY A 112 30.05 10.83 9.93
C GLY A 112 28.99 9.71 10.04
N VAL A 113 27.91 9.76 9.25
CA VAL A 113 26.98 8.62 9.13
C VAL A 113 27.55 7.61 8.13
N ASN A 114 27.61 6.35 8.54
CA ASN A 114 28.05 5.26 7.68
C ASN A 114 26.95 4.80 6.73
N GLU A 115 27.33 4.43 5.50
CA GLU A 115 26.43 3.75 4.58
C GLU A 115 25.92 2.44 5.22
N GLY A 116 24.62 2.15 5.05
CA GLY A 116 23.99 0.99 5.70
C GLY A 116 23.26 1.31 7.00
N TYR A 117 23.43 2.52 7.57
CA TYR A 117 22.66 2.93 8.76
C TYR A 117 21.14 2.80 8.51
N ARG A 118 20.43 2.13 9.42
CA ARG A 118 19.00 1.83 9.29
C ARG A 118 18.15 2.85 10.05
N PHE A 119 17.19 3.46 9.37
CA PHE A 119 16.17 4.32 9.97
C PHE A 119 14.97 3.48 10.43
N SER A 120 14.57 3.64 11.69
CA SER A 120 13.35 3.07 12.25
C SER A 120 12.68 4.09 13.17
N PRO A 121 11.55 4.72 12.77
CA PRO A 121 10.80 4.55 11.51
C PRO A 121 11.56 5.06 10.27
N PRO A 122 11.07 4.80 9.03
CA PRO A 122 11.67 5.36 7.82
C PRO A 122 11.81 6.89 7.91
N LYS A 123 12.99 7.39 7.52
CA LYS A 123 13.27 8.82 7.50
C LYS A 123 12.52 9.46 6.35
N LEU A 124 11.84 10.57 6.62
CA LEU A 124 11.19 11.41 5.62
C LEU A 124 12.03 12.68 5.40
N GLU A 125 12.16 13.09 4.15
CA GLU A 125 12.80 14.32 3.70
C GLU A 125 11.96 14.93 2.56
N THR A 126 12.00 16.25 2.43
CA THR A 126 11.29 17.00 1.38
C THR A 126 12.26 17.90 0.64
N PHE A 127 12.14 17.96 -0.68
CA PHE A 127 12.98 18.79 -1.55
C PHE A 127 12.09 19.63 -2.47
N PHE A 128 12.31 20.93 -2.52
CA PHE A 128 11.55 21.82 -3.39
C PHE A 128 12.04 21.67 -4.82
N LYS A 129 11.11 21.51 -5.78
CA LYS A 129 11.44 21.31 -7.19
C LYS A 129 11.94 22.62 -7.79
N ASP A 130 13.24 22.70 -7.99
CA ASP A 130 13.96 23.84 -8.53
C ASP A 130 15.28 23.34 -9.17
N ASP A 131 15.18 22.98 -10.46
CA ASP A 131 16.31 22.49 -11.26
C ASP A 131 17.49 23.49 -11.23
N ALA A 132 17.25 24.79 -11.08
CA ALA A 132 18.31 25.81 -11.05
C ALA A 132 19.12 25.79 -9.75
N ASN A 133 18.52 25.31 -8.65
CA ASN A 133 19.13 25.24 -7.32
C ASN A 133 19.33 23.80 -6.83
N HIS A 134 19.33 22.82 -7.75
CA HIS A 134 19.54 21.40 -7.47
C HIS A 134 18.59 20.82 -6.42
N ASP A 135 17.32 21.20 -6.51
CA ASP A 135 16.22 20.74 -5.65
C ASP A 135 16.56 20.87 -4.13
N PRO A 136 16.60 22.08 -3.57
CA PRO A 136 17.04 22.29 -2.20
C PRO A 136 16.12 21.59 -1.20
N GLN A 137 16.72 21.01 -0.15
CA GLN A 137 15.95 20.41 0.95
C GLN A 137 15.13 21.49 1.67
N TRP A 138 13.83 21.25 1.84
CA TRP A 138 12.94 22.09 2.62
C TRP A 138 12.53 21.39 3.91
N SER A 139 12.47 22.17 4.99
CA SER A 139 11.87 21.78 6.27
C SER A 139 10.34 21.77 6.19
N THR A 140 9.69 21.17 7.20
CA THR A 140 8.22 21.19 7.32
C THR A 140 7.71 22.61 7.53
N GLU A 141 8.46 23.43 8.26
CA GLU A 141 8.17 24.84 8.51
C GLU A 141 8.19 25.66 7.23
N GLN A 142 9.20 25.47 6.37
CA GLN A 142 9.27 26.14 5.05
C GLN A 142 8.07 25.77 4.18
N LEU A 143 7.70 24.48 4.12
CA LEU A 143 6.55 24.01 3.36
C LEU A 143 5.24 24.68 3.81
N ILE A 144 5.02 24.74 5.12
CA ILE A 144 3.80 25.33 5.70
C ILE A 144 3.79 26.85 5.50
N ALA A 145 4.93 27.51 5.71
CA ALA A 145 5.06 28.96 5.56
C ALA A 145 4.88 29.42 4.11
N ALA A 146 5.27 28.59 3.13
CA ALA A 146 5.12 28.89 1.71
C ALA A 146 3.66 29.01 1.26
N LYS A 147 2.70 28.39 1.98
CA LYS A 147 1.26 28.43 1.67
C LYS A 147 0.95 28.20 0.19
N LEU A 148 1.61 27.19 -0.39
CA LEU A 148 1.50 26.85 -1.81
C LEU A 148 0.03 26.69 -2.20
N GLN A 149 -0.38 27.29 -3.32
CA GLN A 149 -1.73 27.14 -3.86
C GLN A 149 -1.71 26.11 -4.99
N CYS A 150 -2.39 24.98 -4.79
CA CYS A 150 -2.44 23.88 -5.75
C CYS A 150 -3.89 23.47 -5.97
N GLY A 151 -4.44 23.66 -7.17
CA GLY A 151 -5.79 23.19 -7.51
C GLY A 151 -6.89 23.76 -6.62
N GLY A 152 -6.77 25.03 -6.20
CA GLY A 152 -7.72 25.68 -5.27
C GLY A 152 -7.54 25.29 -3.80
N VAL A 153 -6.55 24.47 -3.47
CA VAL A 153 -6.21 24.08 -2.09
C VAL A 153 -4.93 24.78 -1.66
N THR A 154 -4.97 25.44 -0.50
CA THR A 154 -3.77 25.92 0.19
C THR A 154 -3.10 24.76 0.92
N ILE A 155 -1.85 24.47 0.58
CA ILE A 155 -1.03 23.46 1.25
C ILE A 155 -0.59 24.02 2.61
N GLY A 156 -1.37 23.71 3.65
CA GLY A 156 -1.09 24.08 5.04
C GLY A 156 -0.55 22.91 5.86
N ALA A 157 -0.53 23.08 7.18
CA ALA A 157 -0.02 22.08 8.11
C ALA A 157 -0.69 20.71 7.97
N GLU A 158 -2.02 20.67 7.81
CA GLU A 158 -2.76 19.40 7.69
C GLU A 158 -2.43 18.67 6.37
N GLU A 159 -2.38 19.40 5.26
CA GLU A 159 -2.04 18.86 3.94
C GLU A 159 -0.60 18.28 3.94
N VAL A 160 0.36 19.01 4.53
CA VAL A 160 1.75 18.55 4.67
C VAL A 160 1.82 17.28 5.51
N GLN A 161 1.11 17.21 6.63
CA GLN A 161 1.09 16.00 7.48
C GLN A 161 0.46 14.80 6.77
N ILE A 162 -0.60 15.02 5.98
CA ILE A 162 -1.23 13.98 5.15
C ILE A 162 -0.22 13.44 4.13
N MET A 163 0.48 14.32 3.40
CA MET A 163 1.49 13.89 2.44
C MET A 163 2.63 13.13 3.12
N LEU A 164 3.22 13.65 4.21
CA LEU A 164 4.28 12.97 4.98
C LEU A 164 3.87 11.55 5.43
N ARG A 165 2.68 11.41 6.03
CA ARG A 165 2.21 10.12 6.52
C ARG A 165 1.88 9.17 5.36
N THR A 166 1.33 9.69 4.27
CA THR A 166 1.10 8.92 3.05
C THR A 166 2.40 8.44 2.44
N THR A 167 3.46 9.28 2.41
CA THR A 167 4.77 8.92 1.84
C THR A 167 5.38 7.75 2.60
N ARG A 168 5.34 7.81 3.94
CA ARG A 168 5.79 6.70 4.78
C ARG A 168 5.00 5.42 4.51
N THR A 169 3.68 5.51 4.48
CA THR A 169 2.81 4.34 4.24
C THR A 169 3.07 3.70 2.88
N VAL A 170 3.18 4.51 1.81
CA VAL A 170 3.50 4.01 0.46
C VAL A 170 4.85 3.32 0.46
N PHE A 171 5.87 3.92 1.07
CA PHE A 171 7.19 3.30 1.20
C PHE A 171 7.12 1.96 1.91
N GLU A 172 6.45 1.86 3.06
CA GLU A 172 6.39 0.62 3.83
C GLU A 172 5.60 -0.49 3.11
N ILE A 173 4.55 -0.13 2.36
CA ILE A 173 3.81 -1.07 1.49
C ILE A 173 4.73 -1.65 0.42
N LEU A 174 5.44 -0.80 -0.30
CA LEU A 174 6.36 -1.24 -1.35
C LEU A 174 7.58 -1.97 -0.78
N GLU A 175 8.09 -1.56 0.38
CA GLU A 175 9.18 -2.24 1.09
C GLU A 175 8.80 -3.67 1.44
N ARG A 176 7.62 -3.88 2.01
CA ARG A 176 7.14 -5.23 2.38
C ARG A 176 6.83 -6.08 1.14
N ALA A 177 6.28 -5.48 0.10
CA ALA A 177 6.04 -6.17 -1.16
C ALA A 177 7.37 -6.67 -1.77
N TRP A 178 8.37 -5.79 -1.91
CA TRP A 178 9.68 -6.18 -2.45
C TRP A 178 10.41 -7.21 -1.58
N ALA A 179 10.26 -7.14 -0.26
CA ALA A 179 10.84 -8.13 0.65
C ALA A 179 10.29 -9.55 0.38
N SER A 180 9.05 -9.69 -0.09
CA SER A 180 8.48 -10.99 -0.47
C SER A 180 9.21 -11.67 -1.66
N LEU A 181 9.96 -10.88 -2.43
CA LEU A 181 10.80 -11.34 -3.55
C LEU A 181 12.30 -11.22 -3.23
N ASN A 182 12.67 -11.22 -1.95
CA ASN A 182 14.06 -11.08 -1.49
C ASN A 182 14.75 -9.83 -2.06
N CYS A 183 14.02 -8.72 -2.17
CA CYS A 183 14.55 -7.43 -2.60
C CYS A 183 14.40 -6.39 -1.48
N SER A 184 15.46 -5.63 -1.22
CA SER A 184 15.43 -4.53 -0.27
C SER A 184 15.14 -3.21 -0.97
N LEU A 185 13.98 -2.60 -0.65
CA LEU A 185 13.69 -1.22 -1.02
C LEU A 185 14.42 -0.28 -0.06
N ILE A 186 15.35 0.51 -0.59
CA ILE A 186 16.32 1.26 0.22
C ILE A 186 15.84 2.67 0.51
N ASP A 187 15.44 3.37 -0.54
CA ASP A 187 14.79 4.67 -0.49
C ASP A 187 13.93 4.87 -1.74
N MET A 188 13.02 5.83 -1.67
CA MET A 188 12.13 6.17 -2.76
C MET A 188 11.74 7.64 -2.71
N LYS A 189 11.51 8.22 -3.89
CA LYS A 189 10.89 9.53 -4.09
C LYS A 189 9.50 9.36 -4.68
N VAL A 190 8.53 10.10 -4.16
CA VAL A 190 7.21 10.27 -4.79
C VAL A 190 6.81 11.75 -4.84
N GLU A 191 5.77 12.05 -5.63
CA GLU A 191 5.18 13.38 -5.76
C GLU A 191 3.65 13.28 -5.55
N TYR A 192 3.04 14.40 -5.16
CA TYR A 192 1.60 14.48 -4.92
C TYR A 192 0.98 15.58 -5.78
N GLY A 193 -0.31 15.43 -6.06
CA GLY A 193 -1.10 16.44 -6.72
C GLY A 193 -2.45 16.61 -6.04
N VAL A 194 -3.03 17.80 -6.20
CA VAL A 194 -4.42 18.08 -5.81
C VAL A 194 -5.29 17.82 -7.02
N ASP A 195 -6.21 16.85 -6.90
CA ASP A 195 -7.17 16.54 -7.94
C ASP A 195 -8.05 17.75 -8.25
N LEU A 196 -8.09 18.18 -9.51
CA LEU A 196 -8.76 19.42 -9.91
C LEU A 196 -10.30 19.33 -9.82
N GLN A 197 -10.88 18.13 -9.73
CA GLN A 197 -12.32 17.96 -9.59
C GLN A 197 -12.78 17.95 -8.13
N THR A 198 -12.01 17.29 -7.25
CA THR A 198 -12.44 17.00 -5.87
C THR A 198 -11.66 17.76 -4.81
N GLY A 199 -10.49 18.33 -5.15
CA GLY A 199 -9.57 18.93 -4.18
C GLY A 199 -8.86 17.90 -3.29
N GLU A 200 -9.00 16.60 -3.56
CA GLU A 200 -8.33 15.53 -2.81
C GLU A 200 -6.83 15.49 -3.14
N ILE A 201 -5.98 15.31 -2.12
CA ILE A 201 -4.55 15.06 -2.33
C ILE A 201 -4.37 13.60 -2.75
N LEU A 202 -3.77 13.39 -3.91
CA LEU A 202 -3.50 12.08 -4.48
C LEU A 202 -1.99 11.86 -4.64
N LEU A 203 -1.53 10.63 -4.40
CA LEU A 203 -0.22 10.19 -4.88
C LEU A 203 -0.23 10.26 -6.41
N ALA A 204 0.69 11.05 -6.97
CA ALA A 204 0.67 11.43 -8.38
C ALA A 204 2.01 11.13 -9.05
N ASP A 205 2.22 11.71 -10.24
CA ASP A 205 3.39 11.49 -11.08
C ASP A 205 3.59 10.01 -11.49
N ILE A 206 4.83 9.51 -11.47
CA ILE A 206 5.22 8.18 -11.88
C ILE A 206 6.11 7.56 -10.80
N ILE A 207 5.86 6.28 -10.50
CA ILE A 207 6.75 5.47 -9.68
C ILE A 207 7.33 4.39 -10.59
N ASP A 208 8.58 4.56 -10.99
CA ASP A 208 9.30 3.60 -11.82
C ASP A 208 10.71 3.30 -11.25
N SER A 209 11.56 2.63 -12.03
CA SER A 209 12.95 2.32 -11.62
C SER A 209 13.85 3.55 -11.46
N ASP A 210 13.38 4.74 -11.81
CA ASP A 210 14.04 6.01 -11.54
C ASP A 210 13.73 6.54 -10.13
N SER A 211 12.58 6.14 -9.58
CA SER A 211 11.99 6.68 -8.35
C SER A 211 12.55 6.06 -7.07
N TRP A 212 13.24 4.92 -7.14
CA TRP A 212 13.75 4.23 -5.95
C TRP A 212 15.20 3.75 -6.06
N ARG A 213 15.72 3.21 -4.95
CA ARG A 213 16.85 2.29 -4.91
C ARG A 213 16.40 0.90 -4.51
N LEU A 214 16.77 -0.11 -5.30
CA LEU A 214 16.32 -1.50 -5.11
C LEU A 214 17.48 -2.47 -5.19
N TRP A 215 17.74 -3.19 -4.10
CA TRP A 215 18.88 -4.10 -3.95
C TRP A 215 18.40 -5.55 -3.76
N PRO A 216 18.53 -6.42 -4.78
CA PRO A 216 18.33 -7.86 -4.64
C PRO A 216 19.20 -8.43 -3.51
N SER A 217 18.62 -9.28 -2.67
CA SER A 217 19.25 -9.85 -1.46
C SER A 217 19.81 -8.82 -0.47
N GLY A 218 19.41 -7.55 -0.58
CA GLY A 218 20.00 -6.46 0.20
C GLY A 218 21.43 -6.10 -0.21
N ASP A 219 21.94 -6.64 -1.32
CA ASP A 219 23.30 -6.38 -1.80
C ASP A 219 23.33 -5.21 -2.78
N LYS A 220 23.97 -4.11 -2.35
CA LYS A 220 24.15 -2.91 -3.17
C LYS A 220 24.85 -3.20 -4.50
N ARG A 221 25.72 -4.22 -4.58
CA ARG A 221 26.41 -4.59 -5.83
C ARG A 221 25.47 -5.12 -6.90
N LEU A 222 24.29 -5.61 -6.48
CA LEU A 222 23.26 -6.14 -7.36
C LEU A 222 22.19 -5.09 -7.71
N MET A 223 22.40 -3.80 -7.42
CA MET A 223 21.40 -2.76 -7.64
C MET A 223 20.83 -2.80 -9.07
N VAL A 224 19.50 -2.71 -9.17
CA VAL A 224 18.77 -2.80 -10.45
C VAL A 224 18.06 -1.49 -10.82
N ASP A 225 18.23 -0.46 -10.00
CA ASP A 225 17.62 0.85 -10.21
C ASP A 225 18.52 1.82 -11.00
N LYS A 226 18.01 3.02 -11.24
CA LYS A 226 18.70 4.08 -11.99
C LYS A 226 20.05 4.50 -11.42
N GLN A 227 20.37 4.16 -10.17
CA GLN A 227 21.70 4.39 -9.61
C GLN A 227 22.81 3.72 -10.44
N VAL A 228 22.53 2.61 -11.13
CA VAL A 228 23.47 1.99 -12.09
C VAL A 228 23.88 3.01 -13.15
N TYR A 229 22.91 3.65 -13.81
CA TYR A 229 23.17 4.68 -14.82
C TYR A 229 23.86 5.93 -14.25
N ARG A 230 23.52 6.32 -13.01
CA ARG A 230 24.17 7.45 -12.31
C ARG A 230 25.64 7.17 -12.00
N ASN A 231 26.01 5.92 -11.74
CA ASN A 231 27.38 5.52 -11.37
C ASN A 231 28.32 5.38 -12.56
N LEU A 232 27.80 5.32 -13.80
CA LEU A 232 28.65 5.21 -14.99
C LEU A 232 29.57 6.43 -15.11
N THR A 233 30.87 6.19 -15.26
CA THR A 233 31.84 7.23 -15.62
C THR A 233 31.64 7.64 -17.08
N GLU A 234 31.56 6.65 -17.97
CA GLU A 234 31.25 6.80 -19.39
C GLU A 234 29.99 6.01 -19.76
N VAL A 235 29.17 6.57 -20.66
CA VAL A 235 27.92 5.93 -21.09
C VAL A 235 28.13 5.30 -22.46
N THR A 236 28.31 3.98 -22.48
CA THR A 236 28.39 3.17 -23.71
C THR A 236 27.04 2.53 -24.03
N ALA A 237 26.86 2.07 -25.28
CA ALA A 237 25.66 1.34 -25.67
C ALA A 237 25.46 0.05 -24.84
N GLU A 238 26.54 -0.67 -24.53
CA GLU A 238 26.50 -1.88 -23.70
C GLU A 238 26.07 -1.58 -22.25
N ALA A 239 26.56 -0.47 -21.68
CA ALA A 239 26.16 -0.04 -20.35
C ALA A 239 24.67 0.35 -20.32
N LEU A 240 24.17 1.02 -21.36
CA LEU A 240 22.75 1.36 -21.50
C LEU A 240 21.87 0.12 -21.63
N GLU A 241 22.28 -0.89 -22.40
CA GLU A 241 21.56 -2.17 -22.48
C GLU A 241 21.54 -2.92 -21.13
N THR A 242 22.61 -2.82 -20.34
CA THR A 242 22.61 -3.36 -18.96
C THR A 242 21.58 -2.65 -18.08
N VAL A 243 21.51 -1.31 -18.13
CA VAL A 243 20.50 -0.53 -17.40
C VAL A 243 19.09 -0.92 -17.83
N LYS A 244 18.87 -1.08 -19.14
CA LYS A 244 17.57 -1.49 -19.69
C LYS A 244 17.17 -2.90 -19.25
N ARG A 245 18.10 -3.85 -19.25
CA ARG A 245 17.88 -5.22 -18.74
C ARG A 245 17.49 -5.21 -17.27
N ASN A 246 18.15 -4.39 -16.45
CA ASN A 246 17.78 -4.23 -15.04
C ASN A 246 16.35 -3.70 -14.88
N PHE A 247 15.96 -2.69 -15.67
CA PHE A 247 14.61 -2.14 -15.61
C PHE A 247 13.56 -3.16 -16.09
N ALA A 248 13.86 -3.93 -17.13
CA ALA A 248 12.99 -5.00 -17.62
C ALA A 248 12.80 -6.10 -16.55
N TRP A 249 13.88 -6.50 -15.86
CA TRP A 249 13.82 -7.44 -14.75
C TRP A 249 12.92 -6.92 -13.62
N VAL A 250 13.04 -5.63 -13.26
CA VAL A 250 12.16 -5.00 -12.27
C VAL A 250 10.69 -5.07 -12.70
N ALA A 251 10.38 -4.73 -13.95
CA ALA A 251 9.02 -4.79 -14.47
C ALA A 251 8.43 -6.22 -14.41
N GLU A 252 9.23 -7.24 -14.74
CA GLU A 252 8.84 -8.65 -14.63
C GLU A 252 8.59 -9.08 -13.17
N GLN A 253 9.43 -8.64 -12.22
CA GLN A 253 9.24 -9.00 -10.81
C GLN A 253 7.99 -8.33 -10.21
N ILE A 254 7.64 -7.11 -10.65
CA ILE A 254 6.50 -6.38 -10.11
C ILE A 254 5.17 -7.10 -10.34
N GLU A 255 5.03 -7.85 -11.45
CA GLU A 255 3.84 -8.66 -11.70
C GLU A 255 3.58 -9.69 -10.59
N LYS A 256 4.63 -10.11 -9.88
CA LYS A 256 4.60 -11.08 -8.78
C LYS A 256 4.32 -10.43 -7.43
N LEU A 257 4.28 -9.09 -7.33
CA LEU A 257 4.09 -8.35 -6.07
C LEU A 257 2.64 -8.25 -5.60
N SER A 258 1.65 -8.57 -6.44
CA SER A 258 0.22 -8.55 -6.07
C SER A 258 -0.46 -9.89 -6.30
N PRO A 259 0.01 -10.99 -5.67
CA PRO A 259 -0.67 -12.27 -5.78
C PRO A 259 -2.04 -12.20 -5.10
N LYS A 260 -2.90 -13.19 -5.36
CA LYS A 260 -4.06 -13.42 -4.49
C LYS A 260 -3.56 -13.72 -3.05
N PRO A 261 -4.30 -13.27 -2.02
CA PRO A 261 -4.00 -13.64 -0.64
C PRO A 261 -3.84 -15.15 -0.50
N LYS A 262 -2.84 -15.57 0.27
CA LYS A 262 -2.51 -16.99 0.47
C LYS A 262 -3.03 -17.54 1.79
N ALA A 263 -3.90 -16.79 2.45
CA ALA A 263 -4.44 -17.10 3.76
C ALA A 263 -5.94 -16.85 3.79
N GLN A 264 -6.64 -17.45 4.74
CA GLN A 264 -8.11 -17.36 4.84
C GLN A 264 -8.62 -17.31 6.28
N VAL A 265 -9.89 -16.97 6.41
CA VAL A 265 -10.64 -17.01 7.66
C VAL A 265 -11.79 -18.00 7.52
N ALA A 266 -11.89 -18.93 8.46
CA ALA A 266 -13.02 -19.84 8.57
C ALA A 266 -13.91 -19.40 9.75
N VAL A 267 -15.08 -18.84 9.46
CA VAL A 267 -16.06 -18.48 10.49
C VAL A 267 -16.98 -19.67 10.73
N VAL A 268 -16.92 -20.24 11.92
CA VAL A 268 -17.72 -21.40 12.31
C VAL A 268 -18.80 -20.95 13.28
N MET A 269 -20.06 -21.13 12.91
CA MET A 269 -21.20 -20.77 13.75
C MET A 269 -21.88 -21.99 14.37
N GLY A 270 -22.21 -21.90 15.65
CA GLY A 270 -22.90 -22.97 16.40
C GLY A 270 -24.36 -23.19 15.99
N SER A 271 -24.96 -22.19 15.36
CA SER A 271 -26.37 -22.18 14.95
C SER A 271 -26.55 -21.33 13.69
N PRO A 272 -27.39 -21.76 12.72
CA PRO A 272 -27.76 -20.92 11.57
C PRO A 272 -28.41 -19.59 11.95
N SER A 273 -28.98 -19.47 13.17
CA SER A 273 -29.55 -18.22 13.67
C SER A 273 -28.52 -17.08 13.77
N ASP A 274 -27.23 -17.41 13.90
CA ASP A 274 -26.15 -16.43 14.08
C ASP A 274 -25.57 -15.96 12.73
N LYS A 275 -26.20 -16.34 11.61
CA LYS A 275 -25.71 -16.04 10.25
C LYS A 275 -25.51 -14.55 10.00
N GLU A 276 -26.42 -13.69 10.46
CA GLU A 276 -26.28 -12.23 10.26
C GLU A 276 -25.02 -11.67 10.93
N HIS A 277 -24.68 -12.17 12.12
CA HIS A 277 -23.45 -11.79 12.82
C HIS A 277 -22.21 -12.27 12.03
N CYS A 278 -22.24 -13.50 11.51
CA CYS A 278 -21.14 -14.07 10.73
C CYS A 278 -20.93 -13.35 9.39
N GLU A 279 -22.01 -12.94 8.71
CA GLU A 279 -21.92 -12.15 7.47
C GLU A 279 -21.27 -10.78 7.70
N LYS A 280 -21.42 -10.17 8.89
CA LYS A 280 -20.69 -8.94 9.25
C LYS A 280 -19.18 -9.20 9.33
N ILE A 281 -18.77 -10.33 9.91
CA ILE A 281 -17.35 -10.76 9.95
C ILE A 281 -16.84 -10.98 8.52
N LYS A 282 -17.56 -11.76 7.72
CA LYS A 282 -17.20 -12.04 6.31
C LYS A 282 -17.02 -10.76 5.50
N LYS A 283 -18.01 -9.86 5.55
CA LYS A 283 -17.96 -8.58 4.84
C LYS A 283 -16.76 -7.71 5.29
N ALA A 284 -16.43 -7.74 6.58
CA ALA A 284 -15.26 -7.04 7.09
C ALA A 284 -13.95 -7.69 6.60
N CYS A 285 -13.85 -9.03 6.57
CA CYS A 285 -12.72 -9.75 5.97
C CYS A 285 -12.56 -9.41 4.47
N GLU A 286 -13.64 -9.43 3.69
CA GLU A 286 -13.62 -9.10 2.26
C GLU A 286 -13.13 -7.67 2.01
N LYS A 287 -13.58 -6.69 2.82
CA LYS A 287 -13.10 -5.31 2.75
C LYS A 287 -11.60 -5.22 3.04
N LEU A 288 -11.09 -6.04 3.95
CA LEU A 288 -9.67 -6.18 4.26
C LEU A 288 -8.92 -7.06 3.26
N GLY A 289 -9.60 -7.59 2.24
CA GLY A 289 -9.03 -8.48 1.23
C GLY A 289 -8.61 -9.84 1.75
N VAL A 290 -9.28 -10.34 2.79
CA VAL A 290 -9.05 -11.66 3.35
C VAL A 290 -10.17 -12.59 2.88
N PRO A 291 -9.86 -13.67 2.13
CA PRO A 291 -10.81 -14.74 1.83
C PRO A 291 -11.48 -15.26 3.11
N CYS A 292 -12.80 -15.39 3.10
CA CYS A 292 -13.55 -15.75 4.29
C CYS A 292 -14.71 -16.69 3.96
N GLU A 293 -14.75 -17.81 4.66
CA GLU A 293 -15.77 -18.84 4.51
C GLU A 293 -16.66 -18.91 5.75
N LEU A 294 -17.93 -19.27 5.54
CA LEU A 294 -18.90 -19.46 6.62
C LEU A 294 -19.29 -20.93 6.69
N ARG A 295 -19.23 -21.51 7.88
CA ARG A 295 -19.61 -22.89 8.14
C ARG A 295 -20.48 -23.02 9.37
N VAL A 296 -21.22 -24.12 9.46
CA VAL A 296 -22.11 -24.41 10.59
C VAL A 296 -21.70 -25.74 11.24
N ALA A 297 -21.33 -25.70 12.51
CA ALA A 297 -21.03 -26.87 13.32
C ALA A 297 -21.20 -26.54 14.81
N SER A 298 -21.68 -27.50 15.61
CA SER A 298 -21.92 -27.31 17.04
C SER A 298 -21.12 -28.31 17.86
N ALA A 299 -20.18 -27.81 18.66
CA ALA A 299 -19.41 -28.60 19.61
C ALA A 299 -20.25 -29.34 20.68
N HIS A 300 -21.56 -29.05 20.78
CA HIS A 300 -22.46 -29.72 21.72
C HIS A 300 -23.39 -30.74 21.06
N LYS A 301 -23.74 -30.55 19.78
CA LYS A 301 -24.80 -31.32 19.11
C LYS A 301 -24.27 -32.26 18.03
N ASN A 302 -23.12 -31.95 17.45
CA ASN A 302 -22.45 -32.69 16.37
C ASN A 302 -20.94 -32.45 16.46
N THR A 303 -20.35 -32.86 17.58
CA THR A 303 -18.95 -32.63 17.93
C THR A 303 -17.99 -33.25 16.91
N ASP A 304 -18.31 -34.45 16.44
CA ASP A 304 -17.61 -35.15 15.35
C ASP A 304 -17.50 -34.27 14.09
N GLN A 305 -18.62 -33.71 13.62
CA GLN A 305 -18.61 -32.82 12.46
C GLN A 305 -17.79 -31.54 12.69
N ALA A 306 -17.78 -31.00 13.92
CA ALA A 306 -16.95 -29.85 14.24
C ALA A 306 -15.45 -30.18 14.15
N LEU A 307 -15.04 -31.39 14.56
CA LEU A 307 -13.66 -31.88 14.44
C LEU A 307 -13.28 -32.18 13.00
N ASP A 308 -14.16 -32.81 12.23
CA ASP A 308 -13.94 -33.09 10.81
C ASP A 308 -13.75 -31.80 10.00
N LEU A 309 -14.53 -30.76 10.32
CA LEU A 309 -14.39 -29.44 9.70
C LEU A 309 -13.03 -28.80 10.00
N ILE A 310 -12.54 -28.93 11.24
CA ILE A 310 -11.20 -28.41 11.60
C ILE A 310 -10.14 -29.15 10.78
N ALA A 311 -10.24 -30.48 10.70
CA ALA A 311 -9.31 -31.32 9.93
C ALA A 311 -9.33 -30.99 8.43
N GLU A 312 -10.50 -30.65 7.86
CA GLU A 312 -10.64 -30.20 6.46
C GLU A 312 -9.74 -28.98 6.20
N TYR A 313 -9.89 -27.90 6.99
CA TYR A 313 -9.10 -26.67 6.82
C TYR A 313 -7.62 -26.86 7.18
N GLU A 314 -7.27 -27.73 8.12
CA GLU A 314 -5.86 -28.07 8.39
C GLU A 314 -5.23 -28.82 7.20
N GLY A 315 -6.01 -29.67 6.52
CA GLY A 315 -5.57 -30.47 5.38
C GLY A 315 -5.37 -29.69 4.07
N GLU A 316 -5.94 -28.49 3.93
CA GLU A 316 -5.82 -27.68 2.72
C GLU A 316 -4.41 -27.09 2.49
N GLY A 317 -3.59 -27.01 3.55
CA GLY A 317 -2.29 -26.34 3.48
C GLY A 317 -2.37 -24.82 3.33
N ILE A 318 -3.55 -24.23 3.56
CA ILE A 318 -3.78 -22.78 3.54
C ILE A 318 -3.74 -22.25 4.98
N PRO A 319 -2.83 -21.30 5.31
CA PRO A 319 -2.85 -20.60 6.60
C PRO A 319 -4.24 -20.05 6.93
N THR A 320 -4.83 -20.57 8.01
CA THR A 320 -6.22 -20.30 8.38
C THR A 320 -6.31 -19.74 9.80
N VAL A 321 -7.16 -18.73 9.99
CA VAL A 321 -7.61 -18.30 11.32
C VAL A 321 -9.07 -18.72 11.48
N PHE A 322 -9.38 -19.41 12.57
CA PHE A 322 -10.76 -19.77 12.90
C PHE A 322 -11.41 -18.65 13.70
N VAL A 323 -12.65 -18.31 13.34
CA VAL A 323 -13.50 -17.42 14.12
C VAL A 323 -14.73 -18.18 14.59
N SER A 324 -14.82 -18.46 15.88
CA SER A 324 -15.92 -19.21 16.47
C SER A 324 -17.02 -18.27 16.95
N VAL A 325 -18.22 -18.46 16.40
CA VAL A 325 -19.43 -17.68 16.73
C VAL A 325 -20.44 -18.60 17.39
N ALA A 326 -20.59 -18.47 18.71
CA ALA A 326 -21.58 -19.21 19.48
C ALA A 326 -22.15 -18.32 20.59
N GLY A 327 -23.48 -18.20 20.63
CA GLY A 327 -24.19 -17.56 21.73
C GLY A 327 -24.28 -18.47 22.97
N ARG A 328 -24.76 -17.91 24.09
CA ARG A 328 -24.90 -18.61 25.37
C ARG A 328 -23.54 -19.13 25.87
N SER A 329 -23.48 -20.38 26.31
CA SER A 329 -22.23 -21.05 26.68
C SER A 329 -21.46 -21.45 25.41
N ASN A 330 -20.42 -20.69 25.07
CA ASN A 330 -19.56 -20.97 23.92
C ASN A 330 -18.64 -22.16 24.20
N GLY A 331 -19.06 -23.36 23.81
CA GLY A 331 -18.19 -24.54 23.75
C GLY A 331 -17.44 -24.69 22.42
N LEU A 332 -17.90 -24.03 21.36
CA LEU A 332 -17.33 -24.15 20.02
C LEU A 332 -15.89 -23.63 19.97
N GLY A 333 -15.67 -22.43 20.47
CA GLY A 333 -14.34 -21.81 20.55
C GLY A 333 -13.32 -22.64 21.33
N PRO A 334 -13.62 -23.03 22.59
CA PRO A 334 -12.74 -23.89 23.37
C PRO A 334 -12.45 -25.23 22.72
N VAL A 335 -13.46 -25.90 22.13
CA VAL A 335 -13.26 -27.19 21.44
C VAL A 335 -12.39 -27.01 20.21
N THR A 336 -12.62 -25.98 19.38
CA THR A 336 -11.75 -25.67 18.25
C THR A 336 -10.32 -25.41 18.74
N SER A 337 -10.14 -24.55 19.75
CA SER A 337 -8.83 -24.21 20.30
C SER A 337 -8.05 -25.39 20.87
N GLY A 338 -8.73 -26.41 21.39
CA GLY A 338 -8.08 -27.59 21.95
C GLY A 338 -7.65 -28.62 20.90
N ASN A 339 -8.15 -28.49 19.66
CA ASN A 339 -7.99 -29.50 18.62
C ASN A 339 -7.34 -28.96 17.33
N THR A 340 -6.86 -27.71 17.33
CA THR A 340 -6.07 -27.15 16.22
C THR A 340 -4.86 -26.42 16.74
N VAL A 341 -3.80 -26.39 15.92
CA VAL A 341 -2.62 -25.54 16.14
C VAL A 341 -2.79 -24.14 15.55
N TYR A 342 -3.87 -23.89 14.81
CA TYR A 342 -4.17 -22.61 14.21
C TYR A 342 -4.79 -21.62 15.20
N PRO A 343 -4.68 -20.30 14.96
CA PRO A 343 -5.28 -19.30 15.82
C PRO A 343 -6.81 -19.40 15.83
N VAL A 344 -7.40 -19.35 17.02
CA VAL A 344 -8.85 -19.35 17.24
C VAL A 344 -9.28 -18.07 17.93
N ILE A 345 -10.28 -17.40 17.36
CA ILE A 345 -10.86 -16.17 17.87
C ILE A 345 -12.34 -16.41 18.19
N ASN A 346 -12.72 -16.25 19.45
CA ASN A 346 -14.11 -16.18 19.86
C ASN A 346 -14.70 -14.82 19.48
N CYS A 347 -15.80 -14.84 18.73
CA CYS A 347 -16.62 -13.66 18.45
C CYS A 347 -18.09 -13.98 18.79
N PRO A 348 -18.45 -14.04 20.09
CA PRO A 348 -19.80 -14.41 20.49
C PRO A 348 -20.83 -13.34 20.05
N PRO A 349 -22.02 -13.73 19.56
CA PRO A 349 -23.10 -12.80 19.23
C PRO A 349 -23.80 -12.33 20.51
N VAL A 350 -23.12 -11.46 21.27
CA VAL A 350 -23.61 -10.97 22.57
C VAL A 350 -24.91 -10.17 22.42
N SER A 351 -25.87 -10.43 23.31
CA SER A 351 -27.11 -9.66 23.45
C SER A 351 -27.02 -8.68 24.62
N GLY A 352 -27.87 -7.65 24.63
CA GLY A 352 -27.93 -6.69 25.74
C GLY A 352 -28.38 -7.30 27.07
N GLU A 353 -29.21 -8.35 27.03
CA GLU A 353 -29.77 -8.99 28.22
C GLU A 353 -28.80 -9.97 28.89
N TRP A 354 -28.14 -10.83 28.10
CA TRP A 354 -27.35 -11.96 28.62
C TRP A 354 -25.86 -11.87 28.33
N GLY A 355 -25.42 -10.91 27.51
CA GLY A 355 -24.04 -10.82 27.04
C GLY A 355 -23.00 -10.73 28.17
N ALA A 356 -23.32 -10.06 29.28
CA ALA A 356 -22.43 -9.96 30.44
C ALA A 356 -22.17 -11.30 31.15
N HIS A 357 -23.09 -12.26 31.00
CA HIS A 357 -22.94 -13.61 31.55
C HIS A 357 -22.28 -14.54 30.53
N ASP A 358 -22.78 -14.52 29.29
CA ASP A 358 -22.35 -15.42 28.21
C ASP A 358 -20.86 -15.25 27.87
N VAL A 359 -20.34 -14.01 27.91
CA VAL A 359 -18.95 -13.71 27.53
C VAL A 359 -17.92 -14.50 28.35
N TRP A 360 -18.22 -14.85 29.60
CA TRP A 360 -17.32 -15.59 30.47
C TRP A 360 -16.99 -16.98 29.94
N SER A 361 -17.91 -17.59 29.18
CA SER A 361 -17.66 -18.88 28.51
C SER A 361 -16.57 -18.81 27.45
N SER A 362 -16.30 -17.63 26.89
CA SER A 362 -15.21 -17.39 25.93
C SER A 362 -13.90 -16.94 26.60
N LEU A 363 -13.97 -16.39 27.82
CA LEU A 363 -12.82 -15.78 28.51
C LEU A 363 -12.14 -16.72 29.52
N ARG A 364 -12.91 -17.50 30.29
CA ARG A 364 -12.39 -18.34 31.38
C ARG A 364 -12.27 -19.79 30.92
N LEU A 365 -11.10 -20.12 30.42
CA LEU A 365 -10.81 -21.41 29.81
C LEU A 365 -10.01 -22.32 30.75
N PRO A 366 -10.11 -23.65 30.61
CA PRO A 366 -9.13 -24.59 31.16
C PRO A 366 -7.70 -24.29 30.67
N SER A 367 -6.71 -24.74 31.44
CA SER A 367 -5.29 -24.62 31.06
C SER A 367 -4.99 -25.35 29.75
N GLY A 368 -4.08 -24.80 28.93
CA GLY A 368 -3.67 -25.38 27.66
C GLY A 368 -4.46 -24.89 26.44
N LEU A 369 -5.46 -24.02 26.63
CA LEU A 369 -6.20 -23.38 25.55
C LEU A 369 -5.73 -21.94 25.31
N GLY A 370 -5.61 -21.55 24.04
CA GLY A 370 -5.07 -20.27 23.60
C GLY A 370 -6.05 -19.38 22.83
N CYS A 371 -7.34 -19.74 22.75
CA CYS A 371 -8.28 -18.92 22.01
C CYS A 371 -8.46 -17.53 22.63
N THR A 372 -8.45 -16.53 21.76
CA THR A 372 -8.65 -15.13 22.14
C THR A 372 -10.12 -14.76 22.01
N THR A 373 -10.55 -13.66 22.62
CA THR A 373 -11.94 -13.19 22.52
C THR A 373 -12.00 -11.74 22.06
N VAL A 374 -12.85 -11.47 21.08
CA VAL A 374 -13.20 -10.14 20.59
C VAL A 374 -14.72 -10.05 20.50
N ILE A 375 -15.29 -8.88 20.78
CA ILE A 375 -16.75 -8.74 20.91
C ILE A 375 -17.42 -8.33 19.60
N PHE A 376 -16.76 -7.48 18.80
CA PHE A 376 -17.36 -6.92 17.60
C PHE A 376 -16.97 -7.71 16.34
N PRO A 377 -17.92 -7.98 15.43
CA PRO A 377 -17.65 -8.69 14.17
C PRO A 377 -16.49 -8.10 13.36
N GLU A 378 -16.46 -6.77 13.22
CA GLU A 378 -15.44 -6.06 12.46
C GLU A 378 -14.07 -6.15 13.17
N ALA A 379 -14.07 -6.23 14.50
CA ALA A 379 -12.85 -6.44 15.28
C ALA A 379 -12.32 -7.86 15.13
N ALA A 380 -13.18 -8.87 14.99
CA ALA A 380 -12.78 -10.25 14.69
C ALA A 380 -12.09 -10.35 13.34
N ALA A 381 -12.69 -9.77 12.30
CA ALA A 381 -12.07 -9.70 10.99
C ALA A 381 -10.73 -8.95 11.02
N LEU A 382 -10.65 -7.84 11.77
CA LEU A 382 -9.42 -7.08 11.92
C LEU A 382 -8.32 -7.86 12.64
N ALA A 383 -8.65 -8.54 13.75
CA ALA A 383 -7.71 -9.36 14.51
C ALA A 383 -7.20 -10.53 13.66
N ALA A 384 -8.09 -11.23 12.95
CA ALA A 384 -7.72 -12.29 12.02
C ALA A 384 -6.80 -11.76 10.90
N ALA A 385 -7.15 -10.63 10.28
CA ALA A 385 -6.32 -10.01 9.25
C ALA A 385 -4.94 -9.61 9.78
N GLN A 386 -4.84 -9.08 11.01
CA GLN A 386 -3.56 -8.72 11.64
C GLN A 386 -2.65 -9.92 11.86
N ILE A 387 -3.22 -11.06 12.25
CA ILE A 387 -2.49 -12.33 12.39
C ILE A 387 -1.96 -12.76 11.03
N LEU A 388 -2.83 -12.86 10.01
CA LEU A 388 -2.47 -13.33 8.68
C LEU A 388 -1.48 -12.38 7.96
N ALA A 389 -1.58 -11.08 8.22
CA ALA A 389 -0.68 -10.06 7.69
C ALA A 389 0.77 -10.22 8.13
N MET A 390 1.07 -11.02 9.17
CA MET A 390 2.45 -11.32 9.54
C MET A 390 3.21 -12.06 8.43
N SER A 391 2.53 -12.93 7.68
CA SER A 391 3.09 -13.71 6.58
C SER A 391 2.57 -13.33 5.19
N ASP A 392 1.48 -12.56 5.09
CA ASP A 392 0.89 -12.12 3.82
C ASP A 392 1.02 -10.59 3.64
N HIS A 393 1.86 -10.16 2.69
CA HIS A 393 2.11 -8.74 2.47
C HIS A 393 0.93 -8.01 1.80
N VAL A 394 0.03 -8.73 1.13
CA VAL A 394 -1.15 -8.14 0.46
C VAL A 394 -2.19 -7.76 1.51
N ILE A 395 -2.46 -8.66 2.47
CA ILE A 395 -3.32 -8.36 3.62
C ILE A 395 -2.69 -7.24 4.46
N TRP A 396 -1.36 -7.31 4.69
CA TRP A 396 -0.65 -6.27 5.43
C TRP A 396 -0.79 -4.89 4.78
N ALA A 397 -0.66 -4.80 3.45
CA ALA A 397 -0.77 -3.55 2.73
C ALA A 397 -2.16 -2.91 2.89
N LYS A 398 -3.23 -3.72 2.81
CA LYS A 398 -4.61 -3.26 3.04
C LYS A 398 -4.82 -2.75 4.46
N LEU A 399 -4.30 -3.44 5.47
CA LEU A 399 -4.35 -2.97 6.86
C LEU A 399 -3.61 -1.64 7.02
N ARG A 400 -2.42 -1.53 6.42
CA ARG A 400 -1.60 -0.32 6.54
C ARG A 400 -2.25 0.89 5.89
N ALA A 401 -2.80 0.72 4.68
CA ALA A 401 -3.56 1.76 4.01
C ALA A 401 -4.87 2.09 4.74
N SER A 402 -5.56 1.11 5.32
CA SER A 402 -6.75 1.38 6.13
C SER A 402 -6.44 2.25 7.35
N GLN A 403 -5.33 1.99 8.05
CA GLN A 403 -4.89 2.84 9.18
C GLN A 403 -4.57 4.27 8.73
N LEU A 404 -3.94 4.43 7.56
CA LEU A 404 -3.70 5.74 6.97
C LEU A 404 -5.03 6.45 6.69
N ASN A 405 -5.95 5.79 6.00
CA ASN A 405 -7.23 6.37 5.60
C ASN A 405 -8.07 6.80 6.80
N THR A 406 -8.16 5.97 7.86
CA THR A 406 -8.83 6.36 9.12
C THR A 406 -8.20 7.62 9.72
N TRP A 407 -6.86 7.69 9.76
CA TRP A 407 -6.17 8.87 10.29
C TRP A 407 -6.43 10.12 9.43
N VAL A 408 -6.42 9.99 8.10
CA VAL A 408 -6.72 11.10 7.18
C VAL A 408 -8.18 11.56 7.36
N SER A 409 -9.13 10.64 7.46
CA SER A 409 -10.54 10.99 7.68
C SER A 409 -10.75 11.77 8.97
N LEU A 410 -10.07 11.40 10.07
CA LEU A 410 -10.12 12.15 11.33
C LEU A 410 -9.52 13.56 11.17
N LYS A 411 -8.40 13.70 10.46
CA LYS A 411 -7.78 15.00 10.18
C LYS A 411 -8.70 15.91 9.36
N LEU A 412 -9.33 15.39 8.32
CA LEU A 412 -10.27 16.14 7.48
C LEU A 412 -11.54 16.52 8.25
N ALA A 413 -12.05 15.62 9.11
CA ALA A 413 -13.21 15.91 9.96
C ALA A 413 -12.92 17.05 10.95
N ASP A 414 -11.78 17.00 11.65
CA ASP A 414 -11.36 18.08 12.55
C ASP A 414 -11.18 19.42 11.81
N LYS A 415 -10.53 19.39 10.63
CA LYS A 415 -10.38 20.59 9.79
C LYS A 415 -11.73 21.17 9.37
N LYS A 416 -12.70 20.34 9.03
CA LYS A 416 -14.06 20.76 8.67
C LYS A 416 -14.77 21.43 9.86
N ILE A 417 -14.75 20.79 11.03
CA ILE A 417 -15.38 21.33 12.25
C ILE A 417 -14.75 22.69 12.64
N LYS A 418 -13.43 22.81 12.58
CA LYS A 418 -12.72 24.08 12.85
C LYS A 418 -13.10 25.21 11.88
N LYS A 419 -13.43 24.87 10.64
CA LYS A 419 -13.89 25.85 9.64
C LYS A 419 -15.32 26.29 9.94
N GLU A 420 -16.19 25.35 10.30
CA GLU A 420 -17.60 25.63 10.67
C GLU A 420 -17.71 26.49 11.93
N GLN A 421 -16.77 26.40 12.88
CA GLN A 421 -16.74 27.26 14.08
C GLN A 421 -16.24 28.68 13.84
N LYS A 422 -15.57 28.94 12.71
CA LYS A 422 -15.01 30.25 12.35
C LYS A 422 -15.88 31.01 11.35
N ALA A 423 -16.83 30.33 10.72
CA ALA A 423 -17.85 30.89 9.85
C ALA A 423 -19.04 31.35 10.71
#